data_AF-A0A3N5G9E6-F1
#
_entry.id   AF-A0A3N5G9E6-F1
#
_cell.length_a   1.000
_cell.length_b   1.000
_cell.length_c   1.000
_cell.angle_alpha   90.00
_cell.angle_beta   90.00
_cell.angle_gamma   90.00
#
_symmetry.space_group_name_H-M   'P 1'
#
loop_
_entity.id
_entity.type
_entity.pdbx_description
1 polymer ?
#
loop_
_entity_poly.entity_id
_entity_poly.type
_entity_poly.pdbx_seq_one_letter_code
_entity_poly.pdbx_strand_id
1 'polypeptide(L)'
;DPTRCKFDPGVLVCKGADDASCLNSSQVEAARQVYSAATNPRPKREIPGLQPGSESGWSTWGGPQPFATSVDHFKYVVFKDPNWDPRSFKFESDIVLAEQTDNNTINALEPNLKAFFDRGGKLIQYHGWSDPQISPGSSVQYYKSVLDTMGGASRIQNSYRLFMAPGMAHCGGGDGPNTFDMVSALEQWVEKGQAPGQIVASRSTDGKVSRTRPLCPYPQVATYKGNGSTDDAANFVCK
;
A
#
# COMPACT_ATOMS: atom_id res chain seq x y z
N ASP A 1 -3.01 11.03 4.72
CA ASP A 1 -3.92 9.93 4.40
C ASP A 1 -4.52 10.20 3.02
N PRO A 2 -4.05 9.51 1.98
CA PRO A 2 -4.50 9.72 0.60
C PRO A 2 -5.95 9.28 0.38
N THR A 3 -6.56 8.48 1.27
CA THR A 3 -7.97 8.08 1.15
C THR A 3 -8.93 9.27 1.28
N ARG A 4 -8.45 10.38 1.85
CA ARG A 4 -9.17 11.65 1.96
C ARG A 4 -8.87 12.61 0.81
N CYS A 5 -7.91 12.30 -0.05
CA CYS A 5 -7.59 13.07 -1.24
C CYS A 5 -8.70 12.87 -2.29
N LYS A 6 -9.14 13.96 -2.91
CA LYS A 6 -10.18 13.96 -3.97
C LYS A 6 -9.63 14.50 -5.30
N PHE A 7 -8.33 14.27 -5.53
CA PHE A 7 -7.67 14.66 -6.77
C PHE A 7 -8.27 13.88 -7.95
N ASP A 8 -8.62 14.59 -9.02
CA ASP A 8 -9.03 14.03 -10.31
C ASP A 8 -8.06 14.56 -11.38
N PRO A 9 -7.36 13.70 -12.14
CA PRO A 9 -6.38 14.14 -13.14
C PRO A 9 -7.00 14.96 -14.29
N GLY A 10 -8.32 14.98 -14.44
CA GLY A 10 -9.02 15.82 -15.41
C GLY A 10 -8.79 17.31 -15.23
N VAL A 11 -8.34 17.76 -14.05
CA VAL A 11 -7.89 19.15 -13.84
C VAL A 11 -6.63 19.51 -14.65
N LEU A 12 -5.91 18.51 -15.15
CA LEU A 12 -4.69 18.66 -15.94
C LEU A 12 -4.92 18.50 -17.45
N VAL A 13 -6.17 18.42 -17.91
CA VAL A 13 -6.46 18.20 -19.34
C VAL A 13 -5.94 19.33 -20.22
N CYS A 14 -5.32 18.99 -21.36
CA CYS A 14 -4.86 19.96 -22.33
C CYS A 14 -6.03 20.79 -22.88
N LYS A 15 -5.89 22.13 -22.85
CA LYS A 15 -6.88 23.07 -23.42
C LYS A 15 -6.69 23.33 -24.92
N GLY A 16 -5.56 22.89 -25.47
CA GLY A 16 -5.18 23.06 -26.87
C GLY A 16 -4.45 21.81 -27.36
N ALA A 17 -3.38 21.99 -28.12
CA ALA A 17 -2.54 20.88 -28.54
C ALA A 17 -1.91 20.15 -27.33
N ASP A 18 -1.54 18.89 -27.54
CA ASP A 18 -0.79 18.08 -26.58
C ASP A 18 0.53 18.78 -26.22
N ASP A 19 0.83 18.84 -24.91
CA ASP A 19 2.02 19.50 -24.36
C ASP A 19 2.51 18.77 -23.11
N ALA A 20 3.79 18.94 -22.77
CA ALA A 20 4.42 18.29 -21.60
C ALA A 20 3.84 18.77 -20.25
N SER A 21 3.15 19.91 -20.21
CA SER A 21 2.54 20.46 -18.99
C SER A 21 1.10 20.04 -18.75
N CYS A 22 0.50 19.24 -19.65
CA CYS A 22 -0.89 18.79 -19.54
C CYS A 22 -1.05 17.33 -19.97
N LEU A 23 -2.23 16.77 -19.70
CA LEU A 23 -2.59 15.42 -20.11
C LEU A 23 -3.64 15.49 -21.22
N ASN A 24 -3.46 14.74 -22.31
CA ASN A 24 -4.54 14.55 -23.25
C ASN A 24 -5.65 13.66 -22.64
N SER A 25 -6.80 13.58 -23.30
CA SER A 25 -7.97 12.87 -22.74
C SER A 25 -7.68 11.39 -22.44
N SER A 26 -6.88 10.72 -23.28
CA SER A 26 -6.50 9.32 -23.08
C SER A 26 -5.55 9.14 -21.90
N GLN A 27 -4.62 10.08 -21.68
CA GLN A 27 -3.73 10.07 -20.51
C GLN A 27 -4.48 10.34 -19.20
N VAL A 28 -5.46 11.23 -19.21
CA VAL A 28 -6.36 11.45 -18.06
C VAL A 28 -7.11 10.18 -17.72
N GLU A 29 -7.67 9.50 -18.73
CA GLU A 29 -8.39 8.24 -18.51
C GLU A 29 -7.46 7.15 -17.99
N ALA A 30 -6.26 7.01 -18.55
CA ALA A 30 -5.27 6.05 -18.04
C ALA A 30 -4.91 6.32 -16.57
N ALA A 31 -4.71 7.59 -16.18
CA ALA A 31 -4.46 7.95 -14.79
C ALA A 31 -5.64 7.61 -13.87
N ARG A 32 -6.89 7.85 -14.32
CA ARG A 32 -8.09 7.45 -13.57
C ARG A 32 -8.17 5.94 -13.38
N GLN A 33 -7.84 5.15 -14.40
CA GLN A 33 -7.81 3.69 -14.30
C GLN A 33 -6.77 3.21 -13.27
N VAL A 34 -5.58 3.82 -13.22
CA VAL A 34 -4.54 3.49 -12.23
C VAL A 34 -5.00 3.76 -10.79
N TYR A 35 -5.74 4.85 -10.56
CA TYR A 35 -6.29 5.15 -9.23
C TYR A 35 -7.53 4.32 -8.88
N SER A 36 -8.22 3.77 -9.88
CA SER A 36 -9.50 3.08 -9.68
C SER A 36 -9.30 1.67 -9.15
N ALA A 37 -10.20 1.23 -8.27
CA ALA A 37 -10.26 -0.17 -7.89
C ALA A 37 -10.89 -0.99 -9.01
N ALA A 38 -10.34 -2.16 -9.27
CA ALA A 38 -10.99 -3.19 -10.07
C ALA A 38 -11.68 -4.21 -9.16
N THR A 39 -12.62 -4.99 -9.69
CA THR A 39 -13.24 -6.08 -8.94
C THR A 39 -12.99 -7.39 -9.67
N ASN A 40 -12.35 -8.35 -9.00
CA ASN A 40 -12.22 -9.69 -9.57
C ASN A 40 -13.62 -10.27 -9.80
N PRO A 41 -14.00 -10.69 -11.02
CA PRO A 41 -15.32 -11.25 -11.31
C PRO A 41 -15.71 -12.45 -10.43
N ARG A 42 -14.74 -13.21 -9.91
CA ARG A 42 -14.92 -14.31 -8.97
C ARG A 42 -13.62 -14.49 -8.17
N PRO A 43 -13.58 -14.18 -6.87
CA PRO A 43 -14.70 -14.23 -5.91
C PRO A 43 -15.40 -12.90 -5.60
N LYS A 44 -15.37 -11.87 -6.47
CA LYS A 44 -15.86 -10.50 -6.17
C LYS A 44 -15.00 -9.74 -5.16
N ARG A 45 -13.72 -10.11 -5.05
CA ARG A 45 -12.74 -9.36 -4.26
C ARG A 45 -12.34 -8.08 -4.99
N GLU A 46 -12.36 -6.96 -4.28
CA GLU A 46 -11.82 -5.69 -4.76
C GLU A 46 -10.29 -5.77 -4.85
N ILE A 47 -9.74 -5.27 -5.95
CA ILE A 47 -8.32 -5.06 -6.20
C ILE A 47 -8.11 -3.53 -6.15
N PRO A 48 -7.62 -2.98 -5.02
CA PRO A 48 -7.51 -1.54 -4.86
C PRO A 48 -6.53 -0.91 -5.85
N GLY A 49 -6.89 0.24 -6.41
CA GLY A 49 -6.00 1.04 -7.25
C GLY A 49 -4.87 1.69 -6.45
N LEU A 50 -3.89 2.28 -7.15
CA LEU A 50 -2.84 3.06 -6.52
C LEU A 50 -3.42 4.35 -5.90
N GLN A 51 -2.67 5.00 -5.02
CA GLN A 51 -3.14 6.18 -4.30
C GLN A 51 -2.50 7.46 -4.85
N PRO A 52 -3.21 8.61 -4.81
CA PRO A 52 -2.61 9.90 -5.09
C PRO A 52 -1.36 10.14 -4.24
N GLY A 53 -0.27 10.55 -4.89
CA GLY A 53 1.07 10.69 -4.31
C GLY A 53 2.05 9.56 -4.65
N SER A 54 1.67 8.62 -5.53
CA SER A 54 2.52 7.53 -6.02
C SER A 54 3.05 7.75 -7.45
N GLU A 55 2.71 8.86 -8.08
CA GLU A 55 2.83 9.08 -9.53
C GLU A 55 4.29 9.05 -10.01
N SER A 56 5.24 9.47 -9.16
CA SER A 56 6.67 9.47 -9.50
C SER A 56 7.24 8.09 -9.78
N GLY A 57 6.57 7.01 -9.33
CA GLY A 57 6.98 5.62 -9.57
C GLY A 57 6.14 4.87 -10.61
N TRP A 58 5.17 5.53 -11.24
CA TRP A 58 4.23 4.87 -12.15
C TRP A 58 4.84 4.33 -13.44
N SER A 59 6.07 4.76 -13.79
CA SER A 59 6.82 4.19 -14.92
C SER A 59 6.99 2.67 -14.82
N THR A 60 6.89 2.10 -13.62
CA THR A 60 6.87 0.64 -13.39
C THR A 60 5.71 -0.05 -14.12
N TRP A 61 4.55 0.60 -14.25
CA TRP A 61 3.34 0.05 -14.89
C TRP A 61 3.00 0.74 -16.21
N GLY A 62 3.24 2.05 -16.29
CA GLY A 62 2.99 2.89 -17.47
C GLY A 62 4.15 2.91 -18.47
N GLY A 63 5.12 2.01 -18.32
CA GLY A 63 6.24 1.85 -19.25
C GLY A 63 5.83 1.18 -20.58
N PRO A 64 6.75 1.08 -21.55
CA PRO A 64 6.47 0.49 -22.86
C PRO A 64 6.21 -1.02 -22.83
N GLN A 65 6.52 -1.68 -21.72
CA GLN A 65 6.31 -3.12 -21.51
C GLN A 65 5.55 -3.36 -20.20
N PRO A 66 4.69 -4.39 -20.14
CA PRO A 66 4.04 -4.79 -18.88
C PRO A 66 5.06 -5.22 -17.82
N PHE A 67 4.64 -5.20 -16.56
CA PHE A 67 5.47 -5.61 -15.43
C PHE A 67 5.89 -7.08 -15.54
N ALA A 68 7.20 -7.35 -15.54
CA ALA A 68 7.74 -8.68 -15.86
C ALA A 68 7.19 -9.78 -14.95
N THR A 69 7.07 -9.53 -13.64
CA THR A 69 6.58 -10.53 -12.68
C THR A 69 5.15 -10.96 -12.97
N SER A 70 4.27 -10.04 -13.41
CA SER A 70 2.90 -10.42 -13.76
C SER A 70 2.89 -11.23 -15.06
N VAL A 71 3.68 -10.84 -16.05
CA VAL A 71 3.81 -11.59 -17.32
C VAL A 71 4.31 -13.01 -17.07
N ASP A 72 5.37 -13.17 -16.29
CA ASP A 72 5.95 -14.48 -15.98
C ASP A 72 4.99 -15.36 -15.17
N HIS A 73 4.25 -14.79 -14.23
CA HIS A 73 3.21 -15.53 -13.51
C HIS A 73 2.17 -16.11 -14.47
N PHE A 74 1.66 -15.29 -15.40
CA PHE A 74 0.68 -15.78 -16.38
C PHE A 74 1.28 -16.79 -17.36
N LYS A 75 2.50 -16.57 -17.86
CA LYS A 75 3.18 -17.52 -18.76
C LYS A 75 3.43 -18.88 -18.11
N TYR A 76 4.07 -18.89 -16.94
CA TYR A 76 4.66 -20.11 -16.41
C TYR A 76 3.80 -20.82 -15.36
N VAL A 77 2.91 -20.09 -14.68
CA VAL A 77 2.03 -20.66 -13.66
C VAL A 77 0.63 -20.87 -14.19
N VAL A 78 0.00 -19.82 -14.73
CA VAL A 78 -1.42 -19.83 -15.10
C VAL A 78 -1.65 -20.58 -16.41
N PHE A 79 -1.04 -20.12 -17.51
CA PHE A 79 -1.26 -20.71 -18.83
C PHE A 79 -0.28 -21.83 -19.16
N LYS A 80 0.88 -21.86 -18.49
CA LYS A 80 1.99 -22.79 -18.77
C LYS A 80 2.41 -22.76 -20.24
N ASP A 81 2.39 -21.56 -20.82
CA ASP A 81 2.77 -21.25 -22.18
C ASP A 81 3.82 -20.12 -22.18
N PRO A 82 5.11 -20.41 -22.44
CA PRO A 82 6.16 -19.39 -22.49
C PRO A 82 5.96 -18.36 -23.62
N ASN A 83 5.17 -18.70 -24.64
CA ASN A 83 4.92 -17.85 -25.80
C ASN A 83 3.66 -16.98 -25.68
N TRP A 84 2.93 -17.08 -24.56
CA TRP A 84 1.72 -16.28 -24.34
C TRP A 84 2.01 -14.77 -24.43
N ASP A 85 1.17 -14.05 -25.18
CA ASP A 85 1.29 -12.59 -25.36
C ASP A 85 0.45 -11.86 -24.29
N PRO A 86 1.05 -11.02 -23.42
CA PRO A 86 0.32 -10.26 -22.42
C PRO A 86 -0.71 -9.28 -23.00
N ARG A 87 -0.63 -8.91 -24.28
CA ARG A 87 -1.66 -8.10 -24.95
C ARG A 87 -2.97 -8.85 -25.16
N SER A 88 -2.96 -10.18 -25.07
CA SER A 88 -4.15 -11.02 -25.18
C SER A 88 -4.90 -11.21 -23.86
N PHE A 89 -4.40 -10.63 -22.76
CA PHE A 89 -4.97 -10.74 -21.42
C PHE A 89 -6.42 -10.25 -21.38
N LYS A 90 -7.29 -11.08 -20.79
CA LYS A 90 -8.71 -10.79 -20.56
C LYS A 90 -8.96 -10.75 -19.07
N PHE A 91 -9.12 -9.56 -18.51
CA PHE A 91 -9.36 -9.36 -17.08
C PHE A 91 -10.52 -10.23 -16.56
N GLU A 92 -11.57 -10.41 -17.36
CA GLU A 92 -12.80 -11.10 -16.94
C GLU A 92 -12.65 -12.61 -16.68
N SER A 93 -11.69 -13.25 -17.36
CA SER A 93 -11.46 -14.70 -17.28
C SER A 93 -10.12 -15.04 -16.65
N ASP A 94 -9.08 -14.28 -16.98
CA ASP A 94 -7.70 -14.70 -16.74
C ASP A 94 -7.32 -14.47 -15.28
N ILE A 95 -7.83 -13.40 -14.65
CA ILE A 95 -7.64 -13.19 -13.20
C ILE A 95 -8.35 -14.27 -12.36
N VAL A 96 -9.50 -14.74 -12.85
CA VAL A 96 -10.26 -15.82 -12.19
C VAL A 96 -9.49 -17.13 -12.32
N LEU A 97 -8.94 -17.41 -13.51
CA LEU A 97 -8.10 -18.58 -13.73
C LEU A 97 -6.82 -18.52 -12.89
N ALA A 98 -6.20 -17.35 -12.75
CA ALA A 98 -5.01 -17.17 -11.91
C ALA A 98 -5.28 -17.51 -10.45
N GLU A 99 -6.38 -17.00 -9.87
CA GLU A 99 -6.76 -17.33 -8.48
C GLU A 99 -7.14 -18.81 -8.31
N GLN A 100 -7.81 -19.42 -9.29
CA GLN A 100 -8.11 -20.86 -9.27
C GLN A 100 -6.84 -21.71 -9.35
N THR A 101 -5.87 -21.30 -10.17
CA THR A 101 -4.59 -21.99 -10.34
C THR A 101 -3.75 -21.89 -9.07
N ASP A 102 -3.74 -20.70 -8.45
CA ASP A 102 -3.10 -20.47 -7.17
C ASP A 102 -3.67 -21.36 -6.05
N ASN A 103 -5.00 -21.59 -6.05
CA ASN A 103 -5.70 -22.40 -5.05
C ASN A 103 -5.32 -22.02 -3.60
N ASN A 104 -5.15 -20.72 -3.33
CA ASN A 104 -4.74 -20.16 -2.04
C ASN A 104 -3.39 -20.66 -1.52
N THR A 105 -2.45 -21.00 -2.41
CA THR A 105 -1.10 -21.45 -2.00
C THR A 105 -0.09 -20.31 -1.94
N ILE A 106 -0.18 -19.33 -2.84
CA ILE A 106 0.65 -18.13 -2.91
C ILE A 106 -0.12 -16.93 -2.34
N ASN A 107 -1.43 -16.84 -2.56
CA ASN A 107 -2.24 -15.79 -1.95
C ASN A 107 -2.28 -15.92 -0.42
N ALA A 108 -1.53 -15.05 0.26
CA ALA A 108 -1.47 -14.97 1.72
C ALA A 108 -2.64 -14.14 2.31
N LEU A 109 -3.87 -14.63 2.13
CA LEU A 109 -5.10 -13.87 2.43
C LEU A 109 -5.95 -14.44 3.57
N GLU A 110 -5.48 -15.46 4.28
CA GLU A 110 -6.16 -16.06 5.45
C GLU A 110 -6.30 -15.03 6.59
N PRO A 111 -7.53 -14.54 6.90
CA PRO A 111 -7.70 -13.53 7.94
C PRO A 111 -7.76 -14.12 9.36
N ASN A 112 -7.99 -15.42 9.52
CA ASN A 112 -8.05 -16.08 10.83
C ASN A 112 -6.64 -16.37 11.36
N LEU A 113 -6.08 -15.38 12.05
CA LEU A 113 -4.76 -15.48 12.68
C LEU A 113 -4.83 -16.03 14.11
N LYS A 114 -5.95 -16.63 14.53
CA LYS A 114 -6.16 -17.12 15.91
C LYS A 114 -5.03 -18.03 16.38
N ALA A 115 -4.65 -19.01 15.56
CA ALA A 115 -3.59 -19.94 15.94
C ALA A 115 -2.25 -19.22 16.22
N PHE A 116 -1.92 -18.18 15.44
CA PHE A 116 -0.72 -17.38 15.65
C PHE A 116 -0.81 -16.53 16.93
N PHE A 117 -1.95 -15.87 17.16
CA PHE A 117 -2.15 -15.02 18.34
C PHE A 117 -2.28 -15.81 19.65
N ASP A 118 -2.90 -16.99 19.63
CA ASP A 118 -3.02 -17.89 20.80
C ASP A 118 -1.66 -18.36 21.32
N ARG A 119 -0.65 -18.42 20.44
CA ARG A 119 0.74 -18.73 20.80
C ARG A 119 1.54 -17.49 21.23
N GLY A 120 0.88 -16.35 21.43
CA GLY A 120 1.52 -15.09 21.81
C GLY A 120 2.14 -14.30 20.65
N GLY A 121 1.93 -14.72 19.40
CA GLY A 121 2.52 -14.09 18.22
C GLY A 121 2.17 -12.60 18.10
N LYS A 122 3.16 -11.80 17.67
CA LYS A 122 3.04 -10.36 17.41
C LYS A 122 3.32 -10.07 15.94
N LEU A 123 2.48 -9.27 15.31
CA LEU A 123 2.58 -8.85 13.93
C LEU A 123 2.60 -7.32 13.86
N ILE A 124 3.67 -6.78 13.30
CA ILE A 124 3.73 -5.39 12.85
C ILE A 124 3.71 -5.44 11.33
N GLN A 125 2.70 -4.84 10.71
CA GLN A 125 2.66 -4.59 9.28
C GLN A 125 2.86 -3.10 9.03
N TYR A 126 3.58 -2.76 7.98
CA TYR A 126 3.64 -1.39 7.48
C TYR A 126 3.45 -1.36 5.97
N HIS A 127 3.03 -0.21 5.45
CA HIS A 127 2.95 0.03 4.01
C HIS A 127 3.11 1.53 3.72
N GLY A 128 3.85 1.87 2.67
CA GLY A 128 3.95 3.23 2.15
C GLY A 128 2.67 3.66 1.44
N TRP A 129 2.11 4.82 1.82
CA TRP A 129 0.94 5.37 1.13
C TRP A 129 1.23 5.80 -0.32
N SER A 130 2.50 6.05 -0.63
CA SER A 130 2.97 6.45 -1.96
C SER A 130 3.59 5.27 -2.72
N ASP A 131 3.32 4.03 -2.29
CA ASP A 131 3.81 2.83 -2.99
C ASP A 131 3.24 2.79 -4.43
N PRO A 132 4.10 2.86 -5.46
CA PRO A 132 3.68 2.84 -6.85
C PRO A 132 3.56 1.42 -7.42
N GLN A 133 3.94 0.38 -6.66
CA GLN A 133 3.98 -1.01 -7.13
C GLN A 133 2.84 -1.81 -6.53
N ILE A 134 2.71 -1.81 -5.21
CA ILE A 134 1.65 -2.54 -4.51
C ILE A 134 0.69 -1.52 -3.95
N SER A 135 -0.61 -1.67 -4.21
CA SER A 135 -1.58 -0.73 -3.65
C SER A 135 -1.56 -0.82 -2.11
N PRO A 136 -1.38 0.31 -1.40
CA PRO A 136 -1.51 0.35 0.06
C PRO A 136 -2.95 0.04 0.52
N GLY A 137 -3.93 0.17 -0.37
CA GLY A 137 -5.31 -0.25 -0.12
C GLY A 137 -5.41 -1.73 0.24
N SER A 138 -4.57 -2.59 -0.34
CA SER A 138 -4.57 -4.04 -0.07
C SER A 138 -4.17 -4.35 1.37
N SER A 139 -3.20 -3.62 1.95
CA SER A 139 -2.84 -3.79 3.36
C SER A 139 -3.96 -3.35 4.30
N VAL A 140 -4.65 -2.26 3.97
CA VAL A 140 -5.80 -1.79 4.75
C VAL A 140 -6.96 -2.78 4.65
N GLN A 141 -7.22 -3.32 3.46
CA GLN A 141 -8.25 -4.34 3.21
C GLN A 141 -7.98 -5.60 4.04
N TYR A 142 -6.73 -6.10 4.04
CA TYR A 142 -6.34 -7.27 4.83
C TYR A 142 -6.40 -7.02 6.35
N TYR A 143 -5.94 -5.85 6.82
CA TYR A 143 -6.06 -5.50 8.24
C TYR A 143 -7.52 -5.50 8.71
N LYS A 144 -8.43 -4.97 7.87
CA LYS A 144 -9.88 -4.99 8.14
C LYS A 144 -10.45 -6.41 8.11
N SER A 145 -10.07 -7.26 7.16
CA SER A 145 -10.57 -8.65 7.13
C SER A 145 -10.15 -9.45 8.37
N VAL A 146 -8.92 -9.25 8.87
CA VAL A 146 -8.45 -9.82 10.13
C VAL A 146 -9.25 -9.27 11.31
N LEU A 147 -9.48 -7.94 11.38
CA LEU A 147 -10.32 -7.33 12.41
C LEU A 147 -11.71 -7.99 12.46
N ASP A 148 -12.38 -8.06 11.31
CA ASP A 148 -13.74 -8.57 11.21
C ASP A 148 -13.80 -10.07 11.60
N THR A 149 -12.85 -10.86 11.11
CA THR A 149 -12.77 -12.31 11.39
C THR A 149 -12.44 -12.60 12.85
N MET A 150 -11.58 -11.80 13.47
CA MET A 150 -11.11 -12.01 14.84
C MET A 150 -12.01 -11.39 15.91
N GLY A 151 -13.12 -10.75 15.53
CA GLY A 151 -14.09 -10.16 16.45
C GLY A 151 -13.74 -8.74 16.93
N GLY A 152 -13.01 -7.98 16.11
CA GLY A 152 -12.79 -6.55 16.26
C GLY A 152 -11.44 -6.14 16.88
N ALA A 153 -11.22 -4.82 16.95
CA ALA A 153 -9.94 -4.23 17.36
C ALA A 153 -9.49 -4.65 18.76
N SER A 154 -10.43 -4.77 19.70
CA SER A 154 -10.13 -5.17 21.09
C SER A 154 -9.50 -6.56 21.18
N ARG A 155 -9.80 -7.45 20.22
CA ARG A 155 -9.27 -8.82 20.17
C ARG A 155 -7.86 -8.90 19.57
N ILE A 156 -7.51 -8.00 18.66
CA ILE A 156 -6.21 -8.07 17.96
C ILE A 156 -5.21 -6.99 18.38
N GLN A 157 -5.63 -5.91 19.05
CA GLN A 157 -4.76 -4.76 19.37
C GLN A 157 -3.47 -5.09 20.15
N ASN A 158 -3.47 -6.22 20.85
CA ASN A 158 -2.33 -6.75 21.60
C ASN A 158 -1.42 -7.67 20.79
N SER A 159 -1.75 -7.98 19.53
CA SER A 159 -1.02 -8.90 18.68
C SER A 159 -0.83 -8.44 17.23
N TYR A 160 -1.59 -7.46 16.74
CA TYR A 160 -1.46 -6.97 15.37
C TYR A 160 -1.66 -5.46 15.27
N ARG A 161 -0.65 -4.78 14.72
CA ARG A 161 -0.68 -3.34 14.42
C ARG A 161 -0.27 -3.10 12.96
N LEU A 162 -1.04 -2.26 12.28
CA LEU A 162 -0.73 -1.74 10.95
C LEU A 162 -0.25 -0.28 11.06
N PHE A 163 0.86 0.06 10.41
CA PHE A 163 1.40 1.41 10.32
C PHE A 163 1.47 1.87 8.87
N MET A 164 0.65 2.85 8.50
CA MET A 164 0.66 3.39 7.14
C MET A 164 1.56 4.63 7.08
N ALA A 165 2.59 4.61 6.23
CA ALA A 165 3.63 5.64 6.15
C ALA A 165 3.36 6.66 5.04
N PRO A 166 2.95 7.91 5.35
CA PRO A 166 2.68 8.93 4.33
C PRO A 166 3.95 9.34 3.58
N GLY A 167 3.88 9.34 2.24
CA GLY A 167 4.99 9.77 1.38
C GLY A 167 6.10 8.73 1.22
N MET A 168 6.04 7.59 1.91
CA MET A 168 6.95 6.47 1.66
C MET A 168 6.49 5.71 0.42
N ALA A 169 7.43 5.38 -0.47
CA ALA A 169 7.19 4.59 -1.67
C ALA A 169 7.28 3.07 -1.37
N HIS A 170 7.65 2.27 -2.37
CA HIS A 170 7.74 0.81 -2.24
C HIS A 170 8.86 0.40 -1.28
N CYS A 171 8.48 -0.19 -0.14
CA CYS A 171 9.35 -0.57 0.99
C CYS A 171 10.14 0.56 1.68
N GLY A 172 10.45 1.65 0.98
CA GLY A 172 11.24 2.79 1.45
C GLY A 172 11.27 3.90 0.40
N GLY A 173 12.15 4.89 0.57
CA GLY A 173 12.23 6.03 -0.35
C GLY A 173 10.96 6.88 -0.37
N GLY A 174 10.79 7.67 -1.45
CA GLY A 174 9.69 8.64 -1.57
C GLY A 174 9.94 9.95 -0.82
N ASP A 175 8.92 10.80 -0.81
CA ASP A 175 9.00 12.18 -0.27
C ASP A 175 8.72 12.30 1.23
N GLY A 176 8.23 11.23 1.85
CA GLY A 176 7.94 11.16 3.27
C GLY A 176 9.11 10.66 4.13
N PRO A 177 8.99 10.76 5.45
CA PRO A 177 9.81 9.97 6.38
C PRO A 177 9.64 8.47 6.11
N ASN A 178 10.74 7.80 5.75
CA ASN A 178 10.74 6.41 5.30
C ASN A 178 11.78 5.53 6.02
N THR A 179 12.57 6.10 6.92
CA THR A 179 13.53 5.35 7.75
C THR A 179 12.97 5.21 9.16
N PHE A 180 12.85 3.97 9.65
CA PHE A 180 12.34 3.65 10.98
C PHE A 180 12.76 2.23 11.37
N ASP A 181 12.73 1.94 12.67
CA ASP A 181 13.14 0.64 13.21
C ASP A 181 11.94 -0.19 13.68
N MET A 182 11.42 -1.03 12.77
CA MET A 182 10.34 -1.98 13.09
C MET A 182 10.83 -3.18 13.91
N VAL A 183 12.12 -3.53 13.82
CA VAL A 183 12.69 -4.71 14.48
C VAL A 183 12.78 -4.46 15.97
N SER A 184 13.38 -3.34 16.38
CA SER A 184 13.43 -2.94 17.79
C SER A 184 12.03 -2.76 18.38
N ALA A 185 11.07 -2.26 17.60
CA ALA A 185 9.68 -2.15 18.04
C ALA A 185 9.02 -3.52 18.26
N LEU A 186 9.32 -4.50 17.39
CA LEU A 186 8.84 -5.87 17.54
C LEU A 186 9.48 -6.57 18.73
N GLU A 187 10.78 -6.43 18.94
CA GLU A 187 11.52 -6.98 20.09
C GLU A 187 10.94 -6.45 21.41
N GLN A 188 10.75 -5.14 21.53
CA GLN A 188 10.12 -4.54 22.72
C GLN A 188 8.70 -5.08 22.96
N TRP A 189 7.94 -5.34 21.90
CA TRP A 189 6.60 -5.88 22.04
C TRP A 189 6.60 -7.34 22.47
N VAL A 190 7.43 -8.17 21.85
CA VAL A 190 7.51 -9.61 22.11
C VAL A 190 8.11 -9.88 23.50
N GLU A 191 9.24 -9.24 23.82
CA GLU A 191 10.03 -9.57 25.01
C GLU A 191 9.57 -8.81 26.26
N LYS A 192 9.10 -7.57 26.09
CA LYS A 192 8.76 -6.67 27.21
C LYS A 192 7.28 -6.35 27.32
N GLY A 193 6.46 -6.89 26.42
CA GLY A 193 5.03 -6.59 26.35
C GLY A 193 4.73 -5.14 25.93
N GLN A 194 5.70 -4.40 25.41
CA GLN A 194 5.57 -2.98 25.08
C GLN A 194 5.13 -2.81 23.63
N ALA A 195 3.81 -2.80 23.42
CA ALA A 195 3.23 -2.64 22.10
C ALA A 195 3.45 -1.19 21.56
N PRO A 196 3.95 -1.00 20.33
CA PRO A 196 4.38 0.31 19.84
C PRO A 196 3.20 1.27 19.63
N GLY A 197 3.03 2.25 20.51
CA GLY A 197 1.96 3.26 20.41
C GLY A 197 2.14 4.24 19.25
N GLN A 198 3.38 4.39 18.79
CA GLN A 198 3.78 5.11 17.58
C GLN A 198 5.20 4.66 17.22
N ILE A 199 5.63 4.87 15.98
CA ILE A 199 7.00 4.59 15.52
C ILE A 199 7.53 5.86 14.86
N VAL A 200 8.60 6.45 15.37
CA VAL A 200 9.16 7.67 14.76
C VAL A 200 9.89 7.29 13.48
N ALA A 201 9.42 7.84 12.36
CA ALA A 201 10.06 7.76 11.07
C ALA A 201 10.83 9.05 10.76
N SER A 202 11.94 8.92 10.05
CA SER A 202 12.75 10.03 9.57
C SER A 202 12.89 10.04 8.05
N ARG A 203 13.02 11.25 7.49
CA ARG A 203 13.51 11.51 6.13
C ARG A 203 14.90 12.08 6.28
N SER A 204 15.84 11.56 5.50
CA SER A 204 17.19 12.12 5.39
C SER A 204 17.39 12.76 4.01
N THR A 205 18.00 13.94 4.00
CA THR A 205 18.43 14.66 2.81
C THR A 205 19.92 14.96 2.99
N ASP A 206 20.76 14.59 2.02
CA ASP A 206 22.22 14.75 2.08
C ASP A 206 22.86 14.19 3.36
N GLY A 207 22.39 13.01 3.80
CA GLY A 207 22.87 12.33 4.99
C GLY A 207 22.44 12.94 6.33
N LYS A 208 21.60 13.98 6.32
CA LYS A 208 21.06 14.62 7.54
C LYS A 208 19.56 14.42 7.64
N VAL A 209 19.07 14.16 8.85
CA VAL A 209 17.64 14.08 9.12
C VAL A 209 17.02 15.45 8.85
N SER A 210 16.16 15.54 7.84
CA SER A 210 15.48 16.77 7.43
C SER A 210 14.05 16.86 7.95
N ARG A 211 13.42 15.72 8.28
CA ARG A 211 12.07 15.67 8.83
C ARG A 211 11.83 14.40 9.63
N THR A 212 11.07 14.49 10.71
CA THR A 212 10.55 13.32 11.45
C THR A 212 9.04 13.37 11.59
N ARG A 213 8.40 12.19 11.64
CA ARG A 213 6.96 12.02 11.90
C ARG A 213 6.70 10.77 12.72
N PRO A 214 5.72 10.78 13.64
CA PRO A 214 5.24 9.53 14.20
C PRO A 214 4.40 8.80 13.14
N LEU A 215 4.73 7.55 12.87
CA LEU A 215 3.82 6.58 12.27
C LEU A 215 2.83 6.14 13.35
N CYS A 216 1.56 6.27 13.04
CA CYS A 216 0.47 5.97 13.97
C CYS A 216 -0.14 4.60 13.67
N PRO A 217 -0.58 3.84 14.70
CA PRO A 217 -1.35 2.63 14.50
C PRO A 217 -2.65 2.96 13.75
N TYR A 218 -2.84 2.36 12.57
CA TYR A 218 -4.05 2.53 11.77
C TYR A 218 -5.30 2.16 12.59
N PRO A 219 -6.39 2.94 12.53
CA PRO A 219 -6.68 4.04 11.59
C PRO A 219 -6.26 5.44 12.06
N GLN A 220 -5.49 5.57 13.14
CA GLN A 220 -5.03 6.88 13.61
C GLN A 220 -4.08 7.53 12.61
N VAL A 221 -4.02 8.86 12.63
CA VAL A 221 -3.14 9.65 11.78
C VAL A 221 -2.31 10.64 12.60
N ALA A 222 -1.09 10.92 12.13
CA ALA A 222 -0.27 11.95 12.73
C ALA A 222 -0.89 13.33 12.49
N THR A 223 -1.37 13.97 13.55
CA THR A 223 -1.97 15.30 13.49
C THR A 223 -1.06 16.32 14.16
N TYR A 224 -0.78 17.41 13.47
CA TYR A 224 0.01 18.52 14.00
C TYR A 224 -0.70 19.17 15.18
N LYS A 225 0.05 19.49 16.25
CA LYS A 225 -0.47 20.11 17.48
C LYS A 225 -0.79 21.61 17.30
N GLY A 226 -0.38 22.22 16.19
CA GLY A 226 -0.63 23.63 15.88
C GLY A 226 0.49 24.58 16.31
N ASN A 227 1.56 24.08 16.94
CA ASN A 227 2.72 24.85 17.35
C ASN A 227 4.02 24.04 17.19
N GLY A 228 5.15 24.75 17.08
CA GLY A 228 6.47 24.16 16.86
C GLY A 228 6.83 23.98 15.37
N SER A 229 7.95 23.31 15.10
CA SER A 229 8.35 23.00 13.72
C SER A 229 7.50 21.86 13.18
N THR A 230 7.01 22.02 11.94
CA THR A 230 6.42 20.91 11.20
C THR A 230 7.47 19.93 10.69
N ASP A 231 8.76 20.07 10.98
CA ASP A 231 9.76 19.04 10.64
C ASP A 231 10.08 18.11 11.82
N ASP A 232 9.46 18.35 12.98
CA ASP A 232 9.72 17.62 14.22
C ASP A 232 8.50 16.79 14.66
N ALA A 233 8.69 15.48 14.81
CA ALA A 233 7.71 14.51 15.29
C ALA A 233 7.12 14.86 16.66
N ALA A 234 7.87 15.53 17.54
CA ALA A 234 7.39 15.93 18.87
C ALA A 234 6.18 16.86 18.81
N ASN A 235 6.00 17.57 17.70
CA ASN A 235 4.89 18.50 17.46
C ASN A 235 3.66 17.82 16.83
N PHE A 236 3.64 16.49 16.76
CA PHE A 236 2.52 15.68 16.26
C PHE A 236 1.96 14.77 17.35
N VAL A 237 0.72 14.34 17.17
CA VAL A 237 0.05 13.33 18.01
C VAL A 237 -0.74 12.38 17.13
N CYS A 238 -0.75 11.10 17.48
CA CYS A 238 -1.62 10.11 16.85
C CYS A 238 -3.04 10.25 17.39
N LYS A 239 -4.01 10.51 16.49
CA LYS A 239 -5.44 10.55 16.80
C LYS A 239 -6.27 10.24 15.57
#